data_AF-A0A1H2J3D1-F1
#
_entry.id   AF-A0A1H2J3D1-F1
#
_cell.length_a   1.000
_cell.length_b   1.000
_cell.length_c   1.000
_cell.angle_alpha   90.00
_cell.angle_beta   90.00
_cell.angle_gamma   90.00
#
_symmetry.space_group_name_H-M   'P 1'
#
loop_
_entity.id
_entity.type
_entity.pdbx_description
1 polymer ?
#
loop_
_entity_poly.entity_id
_entity_poly.type
_entity_poly.pdbx_seq_one_letter_code
_entity_poly.pdbx_strand_id
1 'polypeptide(L)'
;MQWDYAMPPDAPPPPAGLRIVRDALLSGWSSVRLDGGPKRHSRGAVYEDGRLVPESLRAGGYDGDHVVPDDPAHCAEPPADRLDGRWLYGGHWMGRFGHFVTETLTSLWPIGQEVDGLVFHRFIFPGTQLDYQTALVRRSGWDVPIRVVAQPTEVEELVVPARPYHPGRRTSAEAVAVWERAAVAAAPGPPAFVSRTRLPNDRRRSDGDELLDALMERLGFHVLHPQELPITEQLAAVAAAPVLAGISGSALHLSAFAPRATRVLEIGDIRTRTRPLGNQQVIDAACGRQTAFVPHLGRGNVRDVGATMSAVTALLAR
;
A
#
# COMPACT_ATOMS: atom_id res chain seq x y z
N MET A 1 -22.39 8.56 12.46
CA MET A 1 -21.04 8.03 12.71
C MET A 1 -21.16 6.94 13.75
N GLN A 2 -20.67 5.73 13.44
CA GLN A 2 -20.65 4.58 14.34
C GLN A 2 -19.50 3.65 13.95
N TRP A 3 -19.17 2.69 14.82
CA TRP A 3 -18.25 1.60 14.51
C TRP A 3 -18.99 0.51 13.73
N ASP A 4 -18.46 0.14 12.58
CA ASP A 4 -18.98 -0.94 11.74
C ASP A 4 -17.83 -1.79 11.20
N TYR A 5 -18.13 -3.01 10.75
CA TYR A 5 -17.15 -3.78 9.99
C TYR A 5 -17.02 -3.23 8.58
N ALA A 6 -15.79 -3.00 8.13
CA ALA A 6 -15.54 -2.55 6.77
C ALA A 6 -15.98 -3.63 5.76
N MET A 7 -16.61 -3.19 4.68
CA MET A 7 -16.96 -4.04 3.54
C MET A 7 -16.13 -3.59 2.34
N PRO A 8 -15.49 -4.51 1.60
CA PRO A 8 -14.73 -4.13 0.42
C PRO A 8 -15.71 -3.68 -0.68
N PRO A 9 -15.33 -2.69 -1.53
CA PRO A 9 -16.17 -2.26 -2.64
C PRO A 9 -16.53 -3.38 -3.62
N ASP A 10 -15.59 -4.28 -3.90
CA ASP A 10 -15.78 -5.44 -4.76
C ASP A 10 -15.56 -6.75 -3.96
N ALA A 11 -16.13 -7.85 -4.46
CA ALA A 11 -15.82 -9.19 -3.95
C ALA A 11 -14.31 -9.50 -4.06
N PRO A 12 -13.76 -10.37 -3.19
CA PRO A 12 -12.35 -10.79 -3.28
C PRO A 12 -12.01 -11.33 -4.69
N PRO A 13 -10.78 -11.11 -5.19
CA PRO A 13 -10.37 -11.76 -6.43
C PRO A 13 -10.31 -13.29 -6.22
N PRO A 14 -10.34 -14.08 -7.31
CA PRO A 14 -10.13 -15.52 -7.22
C PRO A 14 -8.77 -15.83 -6.56
N PRO A 15 -8.59 -17.04 -5.99
CA PRO A 15 -7.33 -17.46 -5.38
C PRO A 15 -6.14 -17.17 -6.29
N ALA A 16 -5.06 -16.65 -5.72
CA ALA A 16 -3.94 -16.18 -6.52
C ALA A 16 -3.20 -17.38 -7.13
N GLY A 17 -3.14 -17.42 -8.47
CA GLY A 17 -2.34 -18.40 -9.21
C GLY A 17 -0.87 -18.01 -9.27
N LEU A 18 -0.03 -18.99 -9.60
CA LEU A 18 1.39 -18.82 -9.83
C LEU A 18 1.74 -19.44 -11.18
N ARG A 19 2.47 -18.69 -12.02
CA ARG A 19 2.98 -19.15 -13.31
C ARG A 19 4.50 -19.20 -13.27
N ILE A 20 5.10 -20.22 -13.87
CA ILE A 20 6.55 -20.25 -14.12
C ILE A 20 6.75 -19.98 -15.61
N VAL A 21 7.62 -19.03 -15.93
CA VAL A 21 7.96 -18.62 -17.29
C VAL A 21 9.46 -18.80 -17.47
N ARG A 22 9.87 -19.50 -18.52
CA ARG A 22 11.29 -19.63 -18.89
C ARG A 22 11.66 -18.60 -19.94
N ASP A 23 12.89 -18.11 -19.87
CA ASP A 23 13.42 -17.06 -20.75
C ASP A 23 12.46 -15.86 -20.80
N ALA A 24 11.98 -15.45 -19.61
CA ALA A 24 10.97 -14.42 -19.46
C ALA A 24 11.54 -13.04 -19.81
N LEU A 25 10.86 -12.29 -20.68
CA LEU A 25 11.23 -10.91 -20.98
C LEU A 25 10.44 -9.95 -20.09
N LEU A 26 11.12 -9.23 -19.20
CA LEU A 26 10.59 -8.02 -18.58
C LEU A 26 10.83 -6.85 -19.55
N SER A 27 9.76 -6.25 -20.07
CA SER A 27 9.86 -5.11 -20.99
C SER A 27 10.44 -3.86 -20.31
N GLY A 28 10.97 -2.91 -21.09
CA GLY A 28 11.40 -1.63 -20.53
C GLY A 28 10.26 -0.87 -19.84
N TRP A 29 10.51 -0.32 -18.65
CA TRP A 29 9.50 0.52 -18.00
C TRP A 29 9.41 1.86 -18.72
N SER A 30 8.20 2.23 -19.12
CA SER A 30 7.93 3.55 -19.68
C SER A 30 6.58 4.07 -19.23
N SER A 31 6.40 5.38 -19.33
CA SER A 31 5.07 5.95 -19.13
C SER A 31 4.89 7.28 -19.85
N VAL A 32 3.72 7.45 -20.45
CA VAL A 32 3.37 8.61 -21.28
C VAL A 32 2.04 9.21 -20.84
N ARG A 33 1.86 10.51 -21.08
CA ARG A 33 0.54 11.15 -21.01
C ARG A 33 0.07 11.34 -22.43
N LEU A 34 -0.98 10.63 -22.83
CA LEU A 34 -1.46 10.64 -24.21
C LEU A 34 -2.22 11.93 -24.54
N ASP A 35 -3.07 12.42 -23.62
CA ASP A 35 -4.07 13.45 -23.96
C ASP A 35 -3.96 14.76 -23.15
N GLY A 36 -2.80 15.09 -22.59
CA GLY A 36 -2.63 16.25 -21.70
C GLY A 36 -3.41 16.19 -20.38
N GLY A 37 -4.29 15.18 -20.22
CA GLY A 37 -5.01 14.88 -19.01
C GLY A 37 -4.12 14.37 -17.87
N PRO A 38 -4.69 14.19 -16.66
CA PRO A 38 -3.93 13.79 -15.48
C PRO A 38 -3.44 12.34 -15.56
N LYS A 39 -4.08 11.50 -16.39
CA LYS A 39 -3.76 10.07 -16.52
C LYS A 39 -2.48 9.83 -17.33
N ARG A 40 -1.74 8.82 -16.89
CA ARG A 40 -0.49 8.35 -17.46
C ARG A 40 -0.66 6.87 -17.81
N HIS A 41 -0.30 6.50 -19.02
CA HIS A 41 -0.29 5.13 -19.51
C HIS A 41 1.10 4.56 -19.24
N SER A 42 1.18 3.41 -18.58
CA SER A 42 2.45 2.78 -18.20
C SER A 42 2.65 1.44 -18.89
N ARG A 43 3.91 1.15 -19.22
CA ARG A 43 4.40 -0.17 -19.63
C ARG A 43 5.41 -0.71 -18.64
N GLY A 44 5.55 -2.02 -18.59
CA GLY A 44 6.41 -2.73 -17.65
C GLY A 44 5.77 -4.05 -17.24
N ALA A 45 5.71 -4.99 -18.19
CA ALA A 45 5.11 -6.29 -18.01
C ALA A 45 6.09 -7.42 -18.37
N VAL A 46 5.69 -8.64 -18.05
CA VAL A 46 6.42 -9.87 -18.40
C VAL A 46 5.83 -10.45 -19.68
N TYR A 47 6.70 -10.98 -20.54
CA TYR A 47 6.34 -11.65 -21.77
C TYR A 47 7.00 -13.04 -21.84
N GLU A 48 6.27 -14.02 -22.37
CA GLU A 48 6.71 -15.39 -22.67
C GLU A 48 6.62 -15.59 -24.18
N ASP A 49 7.73 -15.90 -24.84
CA ASP A 49 7.80 -15.98 -26.32
C ASP A 49 7.18 -14.75 -27.02
N GLY A 50 7.44 -13.57 -26.44
CA GLY A 50 6.91 -12.30 -26.90
C GLY A 50 5.42 -12.06 -26.64
N ARG A 51 4.69 -12.96 -25.95
CA ARG A 51 3.29 -12.78 -25.56
C ARG A 51 3.16 -12.31 -24.12
N LEU A 52 2.27 -11.36 -23.89
CA LEU A 52 2.03 -10.81 -22.55
C LEU A 52 1.59 -11.89 -21.55
N VAL A 53 2.22 -11.91 -20.38
CA VAL A 53 1.82 -12.70 -19.21
C VAL A 53 0.87 -11.86 -18.34
N PRO A 54 -0.45 -12.10 -18.36
CA PRO A 54 -1.43 -11.19 -17.75
C PRO A 54 -1.28 -11.01 -16.23
N GLU A 55 -0.80 -12.04 -15.52
CA GLU A 55 -0.55 -12.02 -14.08
C GLU A 55 0.51 -10.97 -13.70
N SER A 56 1.38 -10.61 -14.65
CA SER A 56 2.41 -9.62 -14.44
C SER A 56 1.89 -8.18 -14.39
N LEU A 57 0.72 -7.93 -14.96
CA LEU A 57 0.12 -6.60 -15.06
C LEU A 57 -0.14 -6.00 -13.68
N ARG A 58 0.04 -4.68 -13.59
CA ARG A 58 -0.39 -3.93 -12.41
C ARG A 58 -1.92 -3.81 -12.43
N ALA A 59 -2.57 -4.06 -11.30
CA ALA A 59 -3.98 -3.76 -11.10
C ALA A 59 -4.21 -2.24 -10.91
N GLY A 60 -3.88 -1.41 -11.91
CA GLY A 60 -3.87 0.05 -11.82
C GLY A 60 -5.04 0.74 -12.50
N GLY A 61 -5.18 2.04 -12.25
CA GLY A 61 -6.10 2.93 -12.98
C GLY A 61 -7.51 3.03 -12.39
N TYR A 62 -7.71 2.55 -11.17
CA TYR A 62 -8.99 2.61 -10.43
C TYR A 62 -9.08 3.87 -9.55
N ASP A 63 -10.29 4.43 -9.38
CA ASP A 63 -10.67 5.36 -8.30
C ASP A 63 -9.63 6.42 -7.87
N GLY A 64 -9.17 7.22 -8.85
CA GLY A 64 -8.21 8.31 -8.61
C GLY A 64 -6.74 7.90 -8.73
N ASP A 65 -6.44 6.63 -8.98
CA ASP A 65 -5.16 6.22 -9.54
C ASP A 65 -5.03 6.74 -10.97
N HIS A 66 -4.02 7.59 -11.17
CA HIS A 66 -3.75 8.24 -12.43
C HIS A 66 -2.81 7.44 -13.33
N VAL A 67 -2.44 6.21 -12.97
CA VAL A 67 -1.55 5.38 -13.78
C VAL A 67 -2.29 4.14 -14.26
N VAL A 68 -2.52 4.07 -15.56
CA VAL A 68 -3.25 2.98 -16.22
C VAL A 68 -2.23 2.06 -16.91
N PRO A 69 -2.22 0.74 -16.63
CA PRO A 69 -1.39 -0.21 -17.37
C PRO A 69 -1.87 -0.27 -18.83
N ASP A 70 -0.93 -0.23 -19.78
CA ASP A 70 -1.21 -0.18 -21.22
C ASP A 70 -0.11 -0.92 -22.00
N ASP A 71 0.17 -2.14 -21.54
CA ASP A 71 1.14 -3.05 -22.15
C ASP A 71 0.53 -3.74 -23.38
N PRO A 72 1.25 -3.79 -24.52
CA PRO A 72 0.76 -4.45 -25.72
C PRO A 72 0.63 -5.96 -25.52
N ALA A 73 -0.23 -6.61 -26.31
CA ALA A 73 -0.39 -8.07 -26.26
C ALA A 73 0.90 -8.82 -26.67
N HIS A 74 1.76 -8.17 -27.48
CA HIS A 74 3.03 -8.71 -27.91
C HIS A 74 4.16 -7.69 -27.72
N CYS A 75 5.34 -8.15 -27.33
CA CYS A 75 6.56 -7.37 -27.20
C CYS A 75 7.72 -8.14 -27.84
N ALA A 76 8.59 -7.42 -28.55
CA ALA A 76 9.80 -7.95 -29.17
C ALA A 76 11.01 -7.03 -28.89
N GLU A 77 11.00 -6.35 -27.73
CA GLU A 77 12.13 -5.54 -27.30
C GLU A 77 13.34 -6.45 -27.07
N PRO A 78 14.52 -6.15 -27.64
CA PRO A 78 15.72 -6.93 -27.38
C PRO A 78 16.14 -6.74 -25.91
N PRO A 79 16.50 -7.82 -25.18
CA PRO A 79 16.96 -7.69 -23.81
C PRO A 79 18.28 -6.91 -23.76
N ALA A 80 18.37 -5.98 -22.80
CA ALA A 80 19.55 -5.17 -22.55
C ALA A 80 20.34 -5.64 -21.32
N ASP A 81 19.73 -6.48 -20.48
CA ASP A 81 20.31 -7.10 -19.29
C ASP A 81 19.77 -8.54 -19.18
N ARG A 82 20.47 -9.40 -18.42
CA ARG A 82 20.05 -10.79 -18.17
C ARG A 82 20.25 -11.15 -16.71
N LEU A 83 19.25 -11.85 -16.14
CA LEU A 83 19.33 -12.46 -14.83
C LEU A 83 19.30 -13.98 -14.99
N ASP A 84 20.42 -14.62 -14.67
CA ASP A 84 20.50 -16.09 -14.60
C ASP A 84 19.84 -16.62 -13.33
N GLY A 85 19.44 -17.89 -13.35
CA GLY A 85 18.79 -18.56 -12.23
C GLY A 85 17.28 -18.28 -12.13
N ARG A 86 16.73 -18.55 -10.94
CA ARG A 86 15.30 -18.53 -10.67
C ARG A 86 14.92 -17.31 -9.84
N TRP A 87 14.01 -16.49 -10.34
CA TRP A 87 13.61 -15.24 -9.69
C TRP A 87 12.10 -15.19 -9.41
N LEU A 88 11.71 -14.52 -8.32
CA LEU A 88 10.30 -14.19 -8.06
C LEU A 88 9.98 -12.78 -8.58
N TYR A 89 8.95 -12.67 -9.42
CA TYR A 89 8.46 -11.39 -9.89
C TYR A 89 7.59 -10.68 -8.83
N GLY A 90 8.11 -9.61 -8.26
CA GLY A 90 7.40 -8.78 -7.28
C GLY A 90 6.59 -7.62 -7.89
N GLY A 91 6.47 -7.57 -9.22
CA GLY A 91 5.73 -6.49 -9.88
C GLY A 91 6.47 -5.18 -9.95
N HIS A 92 5.87 -4.15 -9.36
CA HIS A 92 6.35 -2.77 -9.49
C HIS A 92 6.85 -2.28 -8.14
N TRP A 93 8.08 -1.76 -8.11
CA TRP A 93 8.67 -1.17 -6.92
C TRP A 93 8.09 0.22 -6.67
N MET A 94 7.10 0.30 -5.78
CA MET A 94 6.36 1.53 -5.51
C MET A 94 7.14 2.46 -4.59
N GLY A 95 7.38 3.71 -5.01
CA GLY A 95 8.12 4.69 -4.21
C GLY A 95 7.33 5.32 -3.05
N ARG A 96 5.99 5.21 -3.04
CA ARG A 96 5.14 5.77 -1.97
C ARG A 96 4.72 4.68 -0.99
N PHE A 97 4.86 4.95 0.31
CA PHE A 97 4.55 4.00 1.38
C PHE A 97 3.23 3.23 1.19
N GLY A 98 2.12 3.92 0.95
CA GLY A 98 0.82 3.27 0.82
C GLY A 98 0.76 2.27 -0.34
N HIS A 99 1.27 2.65 -1.52
CA HIS A 99 1.33 1.77 -2.69
C HIS A 99 2.37 0.65 -2.50
N PHE A 100 3.45 0.91 -1.76
CA PHE A 100 4.42 -0.13 -1.42
C PHE A 100 3.79 -1.21 -0.54
N VAL A 101 3.13 -0.82 0.55
CA VAL A 101 2.46 -1.75 1.47
C VAL A 101 1.37 -2.56 0.77
N THR A 102 0.61 -1.95 -0.14
CA THR A 102 -0.55 -2.60 -0.73
C THR A 102 -0.30 -3.28 -2.07
N GLU A 103 0.59 -2.77 -2.93
CA GLU A 103 0.81 -3.31 -4.28
C GLU A 103 2.15 -4.04 -4.43
N THR A 104 3.24 -3.49 -3.88
CA THR A 104 4.55 -4.15 -3.96
C THR A 104 4.64 -5.31 -2.99
N LEU A 105 4.43 -5.03 -1.70
CA LEU A 105 4.67 -6.00 -0.63
C LEU A 105 3.76 -7.22 -0.77
N THR A 106 2.48 -7.01 -1.06
CA THR A 106 1.47 -8.09 -1.18
C THR A 106 1.76 -9.07 -2.32
N SER A 107 2.53 -8.68 -3.34
CA SER A 107 2.95 -9.61 -4.41
C SER A 107 3.89 -10.72 -3.93
N LEU A 108 4.49 -10.55 -2.75
CA LEU A 108 5.46 -11.46 -2.14
C LEU A 108 4.78 -12.57 -1.31
N TRP A 109 3.53 -12.89 -1.64
CA TRP A 109 2.75 -13.93 -1.00
C TRP A 109 3.26 -15.37 -1.23
N PRO A 110 3.90 -15.74 -2.37
CA PRO A 110 4.33 -17.13 -2.63
C PRO A 110 5.55 -17.56 -1.81
N ILE A 111 5.44 -17.57 -0.48
CA ILE A 111 6.51 -18.04 0.39
C ILE A 111 6.84 -19.52 0.11
N GLY A 112 8.08 -19.93 0.35
CA GLY A 112 8.53 -21.30 0.13
C GLY A 112 8.97 -21.62 -1.31
N GLN A 113 9.02 -20.62 -2.20
CA GLN A 113 9.74 -20.77 -3.46
C GLN A 113 11.25 -20.65 -3.22
N GLU A 114 12.01 -21.62 -3.71
CA GLU A 114 13.47 -21.51 -3.83
C GLU A 114 13.79 -20.61 -5.01
N VAL A 115 14.31 -19.40 -4.73
CA VAL A 115 14.67 -18.40 -5.74
C VAL A 115 16.00 -17.74 -5.38
N ASP A 116 16.76 -17.37 -6.39
CA ASP A 116 18.04 -16.65 -6.28
C ASP A 116 17.84 -15.16 -5.98
N GLY A 117 16.64 -14.62 -6.24
CA GLY A 117 16.31 -13.24 -5.95
C GLY A 117 14.88 -12.83 -6.26
N LEU A 118 14.56 -11.58 -5.90
CA LEU A 118 13.32 -10.90 -6.24
C LEU A 118 13.59 -9.89 -7.36
N VAL A 119 12.73 -9.86 -8.38
CA VAL A 119 12.83 -8.89 -9.47
C VAL A 119 11.55 -8.05 -9.60
N PHE A 120 11.72 -6.75 -9.78
CA PHE A 120 10.64 -5.77 -9.89
C PHE A 120 10.91 -4.82 -11.05
N HIS A 121 9.88 -4.37 -11.76
CA HIS A 121 9.95 -3.15 -12.54
C HIS A 121 10.06 -1.94 -11.62
N ARG A 122 10.81 -0.91 -12.03
CA ARG A 122 10.69 0.42 -11.41
C ARG A 122 9.28 0.98 -11.60
N PHE A 123 8.89 1.99 -10.82
CA PHE A 123 7.60 2.67 -11.02
C PHE A 123 7.64 4.17 -10.72
N ILE A 124 7.54 4.99 -11.78
CA ILE A 124 7.53 6.47 -11.79
C ILE A 124 8.79 7.12 -11.23
N PHE A 125 9.11 6.84 -9.98
CA PHE A 125 10.28 7.32 -9.28
C PHE A 125 11.46 6.38 -9.51
N PRO A 126 12.69 6.82 -9.22
CA PRO A 126 13.85 5.94 -9.23
C PRO A 126 13.62 4.69 -8.37
N GLY A 127 14.14 3.54 -8.82
CA GLY A 127 14.07 2.26 -8.10
C GLY A 127 14.96 2.17 -6.86
N THR A 128 15.34 3.32 -6.28
CA THR A 128 16.16 3.36 -5.06
C THR A 128 15.38 2.72 -3.92
N GLN A 129 16.01 1.75 -3.26
CA GLN A 129 15.42 1.04 -2.15
C GLN A 129 15.57 1.86 -0.88
N LEU A 130 14.46 2.11 -0.20
CA LEU A 130 14.44 2.78 1.11
C LEU A 130 14.51 1.71 2.22
N ASP A 131 15.10 2.06 3.36
CA ASP A 131 15.32 1.11 4.46
C ASP A 131 14.02 0.46 4.95
N TYR A 132 12.91 1.21 5.00
CA TYR A 132 11.62 0.65 5.39
C TYR A 132 11.12 -0.41 4.40
N GLN A 133 11.43 -0.25 3.11
CA GLN A 133 10.98 -1.16 2.05
C GLN A 133 11.70 -2.50 2.16
N THR A 134 13.03 -2.47 2.27
CA THR A 134 13.84 -3.68 2.42
C THR A 134 13.57 -4.38 3.75
N ALA A 135 13.35 -3.63 4.84
CA ALA A 135 12.94 -4.19 6.12
C ALA A 135 11.57 -4.90 6.03
N LEU A 136 10.58 -4.33 5.33
CA LEU A 136 9.27 -4.98 5.13
C LEU A 136 9.36 -6.21 4.25
N VAL A 137 10.20 -6.20 3.20
CA VAL A 137 10.45 -7.39 2.35
C VAL A 137 11.07 -8.53 3.16
N ARG A 138 12.08 -8.23 4.00
CA ARG A 138 12.66 -9.23 4.91
C ARG A 138 11.63 -9.79 5.87
N ARG A 139 10.83 -8.93 6.50
CA ARG A 139 9.78 -9.36 7.43
C ARG A 139 8.65 -10.14 6.77
N SER A 140 8.36 -9.92 5.48
CA SER A 140 7.38 -10.74 4.75
C SER A 140 7.90 -12.14 4.41
N GLY A 141 9.17 -12.44 4.72
CA GLY A 141 9.78 -13.76 4.63
C GLY A 141 10.84 -13.91 3.54
N TRP A 142 11.30 -12.80 2.94
CA TRP A 142 12.28 -12.83 1.85
C TRP A 142 13.59 -12.15 2.24
N ASP A 143 14.64 -12.95 2.43
CA ASP A 143 16.01 -12.47 2.63
C ASP A 143 16.92 -12.92 1.49
N VAL A 144 16.58 -12.45 0.29
CA VAL A 144 17.30 -12.73 -0.96
C VAL A 144 17.58 -11.41 -1.69
N PRO A 145 18.53 -11.38 -2.65
CA PRO A 145 18.81 -10.19 -3.47
C PRO A 145 17.55 -9.58 -4.10
N ILE A 146 17.49 -8.24 -4.13
CA ILE A 146 16.40 -7.49 -4.77
C ILE A 146 16.94 -6.74 -5.98
N ARG A 147 16.37 -7.01 -7.16
CA ARG A 147 16.66 -6.32 -8.42
C ARG A 147 15.47 -5.46 -8.85
N VAL A 148 15.69 -4.16 -9.03
CA VAL A 148 14.69 -3.25 -9.61
C VAL A 148 15.15 -2.85 -11.01
N VAL A 149 14.48 -3.36 -12.04
CA VAL A 149 14.84 -3.18 -13.45
C VAL A 149 14.12 -1.98 -14.07
N ALA A 150 14.80 -1.36 -15.03
CA ALA A 150 14.29 -0.23 -15.80
C ALA A 150 14.33 -0.49 -17.31
N GLN A 151 15.33 -1.24 -17.75
CA GLN A 151 15.58 -1.62 -19.14
C GLN A 151 15.00 -3.01 -19.41
N PRO A 152 14.77 -3.38 -20.68
CA PRO A 152 14.38 -4.73 -21.04
C PRO A 152 15.36 -5.75 -20.45
N THR A 153 14.85 -6.71 -19.70
CA THR A 153 15.68 -7.68 -18.96
C THR A 153 15.14 -9.08 -19.19
N GLU A 154 15.98 -9.99 -19.64
CA GLU A 154 15.66 -11.41 -19.74
C GLU A 154 15.94 -12.12 -18.42
N VAL A 155 15.09 -13.06 -18.03
CA VAL A 155 15.22 -13.85 -16.80
C VAL A 155 15.09 -15.32 -17.14
N GLU A 156 16.08 -16.13 -16.77
CA GLU A 156 16.13 -17.56 -17.13
C GLU A 156 14.89 -18.33 -16.66
N GLU A 157 14.53 -18.24 -15.38
CA GLU A 157 13.28 -18.78 -14.87
C GLU A 157 12.59 -17.77 -13.93
N LEU A 158 11.38 -17.35 -14.30
CA LEU A 158 10.62 -16.35 -13.55
C LEU A 158 9.34 -16.95 -12.97
N VAL A 159 9.21 -16.86 -11.66
CA VAL A 159 7.98 -17.14 -10.94
C VAL A 159 7.11 -15.89 -10.93
N VAL A 160 5.95 -15.94 -11.59
CA VAL A 160 5.02 -14.81 -11.76
C VAL A 160 3.76 -15.07 -10.94
N PRO A 161 3.61 -14.43 -9.76
CA PRO A 161 2.39 -14.51 -8.97
C PRO A 161 1.29 -13.60 -9.52
N ALA A 162 0.04 -14.07 -9.47
CA ALA A 162 -1.12 -13.22 -9.64
C ALA A 162 -1.17 -12.12 -8.56
N ARG A 163 -1.80 -10.99 -8.90
CA ARG A 163 -1.92 -9.83 -8.01
C ARG A 163 -3.04 -10.02 -6.98
N PRO A 164 -2.73 -10.09 -5.68
CA PRO A 164 -3.76 -10.26 -4.66
C PRO A 164 -4.46 -8.95 -4.28
N TYR A 165 -3.94 -7.79 -4.66
CA TYR A 165 -4.46 -6.48 -4.25
C TYR A 165 -4.83 -5.62 -5.45
N HIS A 166 -6.06 -5.10 -5.44
CA HIS A 166 -6.57 -4.12 -6.40
C HIS A 166 -6.87 -2.81 -5.65
N PRO A 167 -6.09 -1.73 -5.87
CA PRO A 167 -6.24 -0.45 -5.20
C PRO A 167 -7.67 0.07 -5.18
N GLY A 168 -8.17 0.29 -3.97
CA GLY A 168 -9.50 0.85 -3.72
C GLY A 168 -10.66 -0.07 -4.01
N ARG A 169 -10.43 -1.33 -4.38
CA ARG A 169 -11.47 -2.23 -4.89
C ARG A 169 -11.64 -3.50 -4.08
N ARG A 170 -10.58 -4.31 -3.98
CA ARG A 170 -10.62 -5.64 -3.37
C ARG A 170 -9.22 -6.17 -3.08
N THR A 171 -9.15 -7.18 -2.25
CA THR A 171 -7.93 -7.96 -2.05
C THR A 171 -8.27 -9.41 -1.63
N SER A 172 -7.28 -10.29 -1.61
CA SER A 172 -7.40 -11.70 -1.21
C SER A 172 -6.62 -12.03 0.06
N ALA A 173 -6.79 -13.26 0.56
CA ALA A 173 -6.16 -13.74 1.79
C ALA A 173 -4.63 -13.76 1.69
N GLU A 174 -4.07 -13.92 0.49
CA GLU A 174 -2.62 -13.91 0.24
C GLU A 174 -1.99 -12.56 0.61
N ALA A 175 -2.67 -11.44 0.34
CA ALA A 175 -2.21 -10.12 0.77
C ALA A 175 -2.23 -9.97 2.30
N VAL A 176 -3.28 -10.50 2.95
CA VAL A 176 -3.41 -10.48 4.41
C VAL A 176 -2.29 -11.29 5.06
N ALA A 177 -2.00 -12.49 4.55
CA ALA A 177 -0.92 -13.33 5.04
C ALA A 177 0.46 -12.66 4.92
N VAL A 178 0.69 -11.86 3.88
CA VAL A 178 1.91 -11.05 3.75
C VAL A 178 2.01 -10.00 4.85
N TRP A 179 0.92 -9.25 5.11
CA TRP A 179 0.91 -8.25 6.16
C TRP A 179 1.07 -8.86 7.54
N GLU A 180 0.44 -10.01 7.82
CA GLU A 180 0.57 -10.73 9.09
C GLU A 180 2.01 -11.20 9.34
N ARG A 181 2.70 -11.72 8.32
CA ARG A 181 4.13 -12.08 8.45
C ARG A 181 5.01 -10.85 8.70
N ALA A 182 4.70 -9.75 8.01
CA ALA A 182 5.47 -8.53 8.13
C ALA A 182 5.23 -7.76 9.45
N ALA A 183 4.12 -8.04 10.14
CA ALA A 183 3.74 -7.42 11.41
C ALA A 183 4.69 -7.79 12.57
N VAL A 184 4.51 -7.13 13.70
CA VAL A 184 5.25 -7.42 14.95
C VAL A 184 4.29 -7.66 16.09
N ALA A 185 4.72 -8.47 17.06
CA ALA A 185 4.03 -8.56 18.33
C ALA A 185 4.47 -7.40 19.24
N ALA A 186 3.52 -6.82 19.97
CA ALA A 186 3.78 -5.85 21.02
C ALA A 186 2.80 -6.07 22.17
N ALA A 187 3.20 -5.69 23.39
CA ALA A 187 2.27 -5.63 24.51
C ALA A 187 1.24 -4.50 24.26
N PRO A 188 0.00 -4.64 24.74
CA PRO A 188 -0.99 -3.57 24.64
C PRO A 188 -0.47 -2.25 25.21
N GLY A 189 -0.67 -1.17 24.48
CA GLY A 189 -0.24 0.18 24.81
C GLY A 189 -1.38 1.20 24.68
N PRO A 190 -1.05 2.51 24.65
CA PRO A 190 -2.06 3.54 24.41
C PRO A 190 -2.61 3.44 22.98
N PRO A 191 -3.80 4.01 22.70
CA PRO A 191 -4.25 4.20 21.32
C PRO A 191 -3.27 5.10 20.56
N ALA A 192 -3.18 4.94 19.24
CA ALA A 192 -2.22 5.65 18.40
C ALA A 192 -2.93 6.58 17.42
N PHE A 193 -2.41 7.80 17.23
CA PHE A 193 -2.92 8.76 16.26
C PHE A 193 -1.88 9.06 15.19
N VAL A 194 -2.14 8.64 13.96
CA VAL A 194 -1.25 8.86 12.81
C VAL A 194 -1.46 10.25 12.25
N SER A 195 -0.51 11.13 12.56
CA SER A 195 -0.51 12.53 12.13
C SER A 195 0.34 12.74 10.88
N ARG A 196 0.09 13.87 10.20
CA ARG A 196 0.81 14.37 9.03
C ARG A 196 1.34 15.80 9.20
N THR A 197 1.18 16.41 10.37
CA THR A 197 1.59 17.80 10.67
C THR A 197 3.10 18.01 10.62
N ARG A 198 3.90 16.95 10.59
CA ARG A 198 5.34 17.01 10.38
C ARG A 198 5.79 16.49 9.01
N LEU A 199 4.86 16.15 8.13
CA LEU A 199 5.20 15.72 6.77
C LEU A 199 5.62 16.94 5.93
N PRO A 200 6.84 16.96 5.35
CA PRO A 200 7.31 18.07 4.53
C PRO A 200 6.46 18.21 3.25
N ASN A 201 6.15 19.47 2.87
CA ASN A 201 5.42 19.81 1.65
C ASN A 201 4.06 19.10 1.49
N ASP A 202 3.38 18.81 2.60
CA ASP A 202 2.08 18.13 2.54
C ASP A 202 0.97 19.07 2.06
N ARG A 203 0.57 18.88 0.79
CA ARG A 203 -0.52 19.61 0.15
C ARG A 203 -1.92 19.25 0.69
N ARG A 204 -2.02 18.26 1.58
CA ARG A 204 -3.29 17.80 2.18
C ARG A 204 -3.42 18.16 3.66
N ARG A 205 -2.46 18.89 4.21
CA ARG A 205 -2.56 19.43 5.56
C ARG A 205 -3.74 20.38 5.64
N SER A 206 -4.56 20.24 6.67
CA SER A 206 -5.64 21.17 6.96
C SER A 206 -5.21 22.16 8.03
N ASP A 207 -5.67 23.40 7.93
CA ASP A 207 -5.46 24.40 8.99
C ASP A 207 -6.22 23.91 10.23
N GLY A 208 -5.49 23.72 11.34
CA GLY A 208 -6.01 23.15 12.59
C GLY A 208 -5.57 21.71 12.87
N ASP A 209 -4.86 21.04 11.95
CA ASP A 209 -4.33 19.69 12.22
C ASP A 209 -3.33 19.68 13.40
N GLU A 210 -2.54 20.74 13.62
CA GLU A 210 -1.65 20.84 14.79
C GLU A 210 -2.43 20.94 16.12
N LEU A 211 -3.58 21.63 16.12
CA LEU A 211 -4.45 21.67 17.29
C LEU A 211 -5.13 20.30 17.50
N LEU A 212 -5.50 19.61 16.42
CA LEU A 212 -6.03 18.25 16.48
C LEU A 212 -5.02 17.29 17.11
N ASP A 213 -3.74 17.34 16.71
CA ASP A 213 -2.67 16.54 17.34
C ASP A 213 -2.65 16.74 18.86
N ALA A 214 -2.57 17.99 19.32
CA ALA A 214 -2.52 18.31 20.76
C ALA A 214 -3.77 17.83 21.52
N LEU A 215 -4.94 17.84 20.88
CA LEU A 215 -6.18 17.34 21.49
C LEU A 215 -6.26 15.81 21.49
N MET A 216 -5.71 15.13 20.48
CA MET A 216 -5.57 13.67 20.48
C MET A 216 -4.60 13.21 21.58
N GLU A 217 -3.46 13.90 21.79
CA GLU A 217 -2.56 13.65 22.92
C GLU A 217 -3.27 13.77 24.27
N ARG A 218 -4.09 14.82 24.43
CA ARG A 218 -4.91 15.02 25.64
C ARG A 218 -5.97 13.94 25.85
N LEU A 219 -6.41 13.26 24.79
CA LEU A 219 -7.27 12.07 24.88
C LEU A 219 -6.49 10.78 25.20
N GLY A 220 -5.18 10.87 25.44
CA GLY A 220 -4.32 9.73 25.75
C GLY A 220 -3.81 8.98 24.53
N PHE A 221 -3.94 9.55 23.33
CA PHE A 221 -3.32 8.96 22.14
C PHE A 221 -1.82 9.24 22.12
N HIS A 222 -1.05 8.23 21.71
CA HIS A 222 0.30 8.42 21.25
C HIS A 222 0.26 8.99 19.81
N VAL A 223 0.62 10.26 19.64
CA VAL A 223 0.68 10.89 18.32
C VAL A 223 1.93 10.44 17.59
N LEU A 224 1.72 9.77 16.46
CA LEU A 224 2.75 9.23 15.59
C LEU A 224 2.99 10.15 14.40
N HIS A 225 4.26 10.39 14.12
CA HIS A 225 4.75 11.01 12.89
C HIS A 225 5.60 9.98 12.14
N PRO A 226 5.00 9.05 11.36
CA PRO A 226 5.69 7.86 10.87
C PRO A 226 6.95 8.16 10.04
N GLN A 227 6.98 9.28 9.33
CA GLN A 227 8.14 9.70 8.53
C GLN A 227 9.40 9.98 9.34
N GLU A 228 9.28 10.16 10.66
CA GLU A 228 10.40 10.40 11.58
C GLU A 228 10.85 9.13 12.29
N LEU A 229 10.17 8.00 12.06
CA LEU A 229 10.35 6.76 12.80
C LEU A 229 10.86 5.63 11.88
N PRO A 230 11.78 4.77 12.37
CA PRO A 230 12.07 3.49 11.73
C PRO A 230 10.80 2.63 11.60
N ILE A 231 10.71 1.83 10.54
CA ILE A 231 9.50 1.02 10.30
C ILE A 231 9.19 0.06 11.45
N THR A 232 10.21 -0.45 12.15
CA THR A 232 10.02 -1.33 13.30
C THR A 232 9.29 -0.65 14.45
N GLU A 233 9.56 0.64 14.69
CA GLU A 233 8.88 1.43 15.71
C GLU A 233 7.45 1.76 15.29
N GLN A 234 7.23 2.07 14.01
CA GLN A 234 5.87 2.25 13.47
C GLN A 234 5.03 0.98 13.64
N LEU A 235 5.59 -0.19 13.31
CA LEU A 235 4.93 -1.48 13.47
C LEU A 235 4.63 -1.79 14.94
N ALA A 236 5.57 -1.53 15.85
CA ALA A 236 5.37 -1.75 17.28
C ALA A 236 4.26 -0.85 17.84
N ALA A 237 4.21 0.41 17.42
CA ALA A 237 3.18 1.35 17.86
C ALA A 237 1.77 0.92 17.42
N VAL A 238 1.61 0.48 16.17
CA VAL A 238 0.30 -0.01 15.70
C VAL A 238 -0.04 -1.39 16.23
N ALA A 239 0.96 -2.22 16.57
CA ALA A 239 0.76 -3.51 17.21
C ALA A 239 0.25 -3.40 18.65
N ALA A 240 0.67 -2.35 19.37
CA ALA A 240 0.26 -2.08 20.74
C ALA A 240 -1.12 -1.38 20.83
N ALA A 241 -1.54 -0.70 19.77
CA ALA A 241 -2.68 0.22 19.82
C ALA A 241 -4.05 -0.50 19.81
N PRO A 242 -4.91 -0.32 20.83
CA PRO A 242 -6.29 -0.83 20.79
C PRO A 242 -7.18 -0.03 19.82
N VAL A 243 -6.84 1.24 19.58
CA VAL A 243 -7.46 2.10 18.57
C VAL A 243 -6.35 2.78 17.78
N LEU A 244 -6.41 2.66 16.46
CA LEU A 244 -5.55 3.38 15.52
C LEU A 244 -6.38 4.45 14.82
N ALA A 245 -6.22 5.70 15.22
CA ALA A 245 -6.83 6.84 14.56
C ALA A 245 -5.83 7.52 13.60
N GLY A 246 -6.29 8.25 12.60
CA GLY A 246 -5.37 9.04 11.77
C GLY A 246 -6.06 9.85 10.69
N ILE A 247 -5.34 10.85 10.16
CA ILE A 247 -5.83 11.62 9.01
C ILE A 247 -5.76 10.76 7.73
N SER A 248 -6.86 10.73 6.99
CA SER A 248 -7.06 9.94 5.77
C SER A 248 -5.89 10.01 4.80
N GLY A 249 -5.16 8.90 4.64
CA GLY A 249 -4.08 8.80 3.68
C GLY A 249 -3.16 7.62 3.94
N SER A 250 -2.09 7.53 3.14
CA SER A 250 -1.23 6.35 3.07
C SER A 250 -0.62 5.91 4.39
N ALA A 251 -0.37 6.82 5.32
CA ALA A 251 0.19 6.46 6.63
C ALA A 251 -0.79 5.62 7.47
N LEU A 252 -2.11 5.80 7.32
CA LEU A 252 -3.10 5.01 8.04
C LEU A 252 -3.16 3.55 7.56
N HIS A 253 -2.59 3.24 6.39
CA HIS A 253 -2.43 1.87 5.90
C HIS A 253 -1.47 1.04 6.77
N LEU A 254 -0.76 1.65 7.73
CA LEU A 254 -0.11 0.93 8.83
C LEU A 254 -1.08 0.00 9.58
N SER A 255 -2.38 0.31 9.56
CA SER A 255 -3.45 -0.59 10.02
C SER A 255 -3.31 -1.99 9.48
N ALA A 256 -2.80 -2.20 8.26
CA ALA A 256 -2.59 -3.53 7.67
C ALA A 256 -1.80 -4.47 8.60
N PHE A 257 -0.86 -3.93 9.38
CA PHE A 257 0.01 -4.69 10.28
C PHE A 257 -0.49 -4.72 11.74
N ALA A 258 -1.61 -4.07 12.06
CA ALA A 258 -2.16 -4.05 13.41
C ALA A 258 -2.92 -5.36 13.72
N PRO A 259 -3.03 -5.76 15.01
CA PRO A 259 -3.87 -6.86 15.42
C PRO A 259 -5.31 -6.74 14.89
N ARG A 260 -5.96 -7.88 14.64
CA ARG A 260 -7.37 -7.93 14.21
C ARG A 260 -8.31 -7.19 15.17
N ALA A 261 -7.99 -7.18 16.46
CA ALA A 261 -8.79 -6.52 17.49
C ALA A 261 -8.65 -4.97 17.48
N THR A 262 -7.64 -4.42 16.80
CA THR A 262 -7.46 -2.96 16.71
C THR A 262 -8.58 -2.34 15.90
N ARG A 263 -9.26 -1.35 16.51
CA ARG A 263 -10.29 -0.54 15.82
C ARG A 263 -9.62 0.60 15.06
N VAL A 264 -10.10 0.92 13.85
CA VAL A 264 -9.50 1.95 12.99
C VAL A 264 -10.42 3.16 12.84
N LEU A 265 -9.93 4.36 13.17
CA LEU A 265 -10.67 5.61 13.03
C LEU A 265 -10.03 6.50 11.97
N GLU A 266 -10.65 6.59 10.80
CA GLU A 266 -10.21 7.49 9.73
C GLU A 266 -10.85 8.88 9.90
N ILE A 267 -10.02 9.92 9.93
CA ILE A 267 -10.46 11.32 9.94
C ILE A 267 -10.23 11.92 8.55
N GLY A 268 -11.32 12.36 7.92
CA GLY A 268 -11.33 12.92 6.59
C GLY A 268 -10.50 14.20 6.45
N ASP A 269 -9.98 14.39 5.25
CA ASP A 269 -9.30 15.59 4.78
C ASP A 269 -10.04 16.22 3.59
N ILE A 270 -9.44 17.24 2.98
CA ILE A 270 -10.03 17.95 1.83
C ILE A 270 -10.40 17.06 0.63
N ARG A 271 -9.79 15.88 0.51
CA ARG A 271 -10.04 14.89 -0.56
C ARG A 271 -11.07 13.84 -0.14
N THR A 272 -11.15 13.56 1.15
CA THR A 272 -12.05 12.57 1.77
C THR A 272 -13.11 13.28 2.59
N ARG A 273 -13.86 14.19 1.96
CA ARG A 273 -14.79 15.06 2.70
C ARG A 273 -15.98 14.31 3.27
N THR A 274 -16.48 13.32 2.55
CA THR A 274 -17.76 12.65 2.85
C THR A 274 -17.65 11.13 2.94
N ARG A 275 -16.54 10.55 2.47
CA ARG A 275 -16.33 9.11 2.43
C ARG A 275 -14.87 8.76 2.76
N PRO A 276 -14.65 7.60 3.41
CA PRO A 276 -13.31 7.09 3.67
C PRO A 276 -12.56 6.78 2.38
N LEU A 277 -11.24 6.60 2.49
CA LEU A 277 -10.41 6.22 1.37
C LEU A 277 -10.63 4.75 0.99
N GLY A 278 -10.89 4.46 -0.29
CA GLY A 278 -11.14 3.09 -0.75
C GLY A 278 -10.04 2.09 -0.36
N ASN A 279 -8.76 2.47 -0.42
CA ASN A 279 -7.66 1.61 0.04
C ASN A 279 -7.76 1.27 1.53
N GLN A 280 -8.16 2.24 2.36
CA GLN A 280 -8.31 2.02 3.79
C GLN A 280 -9.46 1.04 4.06
N GLN A 281 -10.59 1.22 3.36
CA GLN A 281 -11.72 0.30 3.44
C GLN A 281 -11.34 -1.13 3.03
N VAL A 282 -10.56 -1.30 1.95
CA VAL A 282 -10.10 -2.63 1.51
C VAL A 282 -9.21 -3.29 2.56
N ILE A 283 -8.25 -2.56 3.13
CA ILE A 283 -7.34 -3.08 4.15
C ILE A 283 -8.12 -3.51 5.39
N ASP A 284 -9.01 -2.65 5.89
CA ASP A 284 -9.78 -2.90 7.11
C ASP A 284 -10.76 -4.07 6.91
N ALA A 285 -11.39 -4.14 5.74
CA ALA A 285 -12.31 -5.23 5.40
C ALA A 285 -11.58 -6.57 5.33
N ALA A 286 -10.44 -6.62 4.63
CA ALA A 286 -9.65 -7.84 4.47
C ALA A 286 -9.13 -8.39 5.80
N CYS A 287 -8.79 -7.50 6.72
CA CYS A 287 -8.35 -7.89 8.06
C CYS A 287 -9.50 -8.08 9.06
N GLY A 288 -10.76 -7.83 8.64
CA GLY A 288 -11.97 -7.96 9.45
C GLY A 288 -12.02 -7.00 10.64
N ARG A 289 -11.60 -5.74 10.44
CA ARG A 289 -11.55 -4.71 11.49
C ARG A 289 -12.87 -3.96 11.61
N GLN A 290 -13.15 -3.53 12.84
CA GLN A 290 -14.13 -2.46 13.08
C GLN A 290 -13.49 -1.12 12.70
N THR A 291 -14.19 -0.36 11.88
CA THR A 291 -13.76 0.94 11.39
C THR A 291 -14.83 2.00 11.67
N ALA A 292 -14.40 3.24 11.82
CA ALA A 292 -15.27 4.40 11.86
C ALA A 292 -14.65 5.53 11.06
N PHE A 293 -15.49 6.40 10.51
CA PHE A 293 -15.06 7.52 9.69
C PHE A 293 -15.68 8.82 10.19
N VAL A 294 -14.83 9.82 10.43
CA VAL A 294 -15.24 11.20 10.68
C VAL A 294 -15.01 11.98 9.39
N PRO A 295 -16.05 12.55 8.74
CA PRO A 295 -15.89 13.35 7.53
C PRO A 295 -15.02 14.60 7.79
N HIS A 296 -14.56 15.24 6.71
CA HIS A 296 -13.90 16.55 6.86
C HIS A 296 -14.95 17.59 7.30
N LEU A 297 -14.96 17.88 8.61
CA LEU A 297 -15.78 18.93 9.20
C LEU A 297 -15.02 20.25 9.10
N GLY A 298 -15.52 21.18 8.28
CA GLY A 298 -14.88 22.47 8.03
C GLY A 298 -15.11 22.99 6.59
N ARG A 299 -14.47 24.12 6.26
CA ARG A 299 -14.60 24.78 4.95
C ARG A 299 -13.24 24.87 4.26
N GLY A 300 -13.18 24.57 2.96
CA GLY A 300 -11.92 24.57 2.23
C GLY A 300 -10.92 23.59 2.85
N ASN A 301 -9.71 24.08 3.15
CA ASN A 301 -8.64 23.42 3.89
C ASN A 301 -8.68 23.69 5.41
N VAL A 302 -9.63 24.48 5.92
CA VAL A 302 -9.75 24.77 7.35
C VAL A 302 -10.59 23.68 8.01
N ARG A 303 -10.07 23.07 9.08
CA ARG A 303 -10.77 22.08 9.90
C ARG A 303 -11.50 22.75 11.06
N ASP A 304 -12.77 22.40 11.24
CA ASP A 304 -13.46 22.63 12.50
C ASP A 304 -13.00 21.58 13.52
N VAL A 305 -11.96 21.92 14.26
CA VAL A 305 -11.34 21.02 15.23
C VAL A 305 -12.31 20.69 16.36
N GLY A 306 -13.14 21.63 16.81
CA GLY A 306 -14.12 21.41 17.87
C GLY A 306 -15.18 20.38 17.47
N ALA A 307 -15.75 20.54 16.27
CA ALA A 307 -16.70 19.57 15.73
C ALA A 307 -16.03 18.21 15.47
N THR A 308 -14.82 18.20 14.92
CA THR A 308 -14.03 16.96 14.69
C THR A 308 -13.81 16.21 16.00
N MET A 309 -13.33 16.89 17.05
CA MET A 309 -13.08 16.28 18.35
C MET A 309 -14.35 15.83 19.05
N SER A 310 -15.45 16.55 18.89
CA SER A 310 -16.76 16.12 19.41
C SER A 310 -17.19 14.79 18.77
N ALA A 311 -17.01 14.66 17.45
CA ALA A 311 -17.30 13.43 16.73
C ALA A 311 -16.38 12.26 17.14
N VAL A 312 -15.06 12.52 17.24
CA VAL A 312 -14.07 11.53 17.69
C VAL A 312 -14.41 11.04 19.10
N THR A 313 -14.64 11.95 20.05
CA THR A 313 -14.95 11.60 21.44
C THR A 313 -16.24 10.79 21.55
N ALA A 314 -17.27 11.16 20.79
CA ALA A 314 -18.54 10.42 20.76
C ALA A 314 -18.39 8.99 20.21
N LEU A 315 -17.46 8.76 19.27
CA LEU A 315 -17.13 7.42 18.77
C LEU A 315 -16.31 6.61 19.79
N LEU A 316 -15.36 7.24 20.47
CA LEU A 316 -14.51 6.55 21.46
C LEU A 316 -15.28 6.14 22.72
N ALA A 317 -16.38 6.83 23.04
CA ALA A 317 -17.27 6.48 24.14
C ALA A 317 -18.18 5.26 23.84
N ARG A 318 -18.15 4.72 22.62
CA ARG A 318 -18.91 3.55 22.16
C ARG A 318 -18.00 2.34 21.96
#